data_AF-A0A2D9I0H5-F1
#
_entry.id   AF-A0A2D9I0H5-F1
#
_cell.length_a   1.000
_cell.length_b   1.000
_cell.length_c   1.000
_cell.angle_alpha   90.00
_cell.angle_beta   90.00
_cell.angle_gamma   90.00
#
_symmetry.space_group_name_H-M   'P 1'
#
loop_
_entity.id
_entity.type
_entity.pdbx_description
1 polymer ?
#
loop_
_entity_poly.entity_id
_entity_poly.type
_entity_poly.pdbx_seq_one_letter_code
_entity_poly.pdbx_strand_id
1 'polypeptide(L)'
;MVTFVTVHDADASIEAPWDEANWRLVIPSDDETTAVAADRFAVLSGRSQELPMAHVIDRNGRHAGIFHGSDFSKTNLTLYINGLTNNAHAPKPPTEKGWWEWLTDWF
;
A
#
# COMPACT_ATOMS: atom_id res chain seq x y z
N MET A 1 -4.27 9.81 4.77
CA MET A 1 -3.37 9.50 5.90
C MET A 1 -2.75 8.14 5.64
N VAL A 2 -1.46 7.99 5.93
CA VAL A 2 -0.74 6.71 5.81
C VAL A 2 -0.79 6.02 7.16
N THR A 3 -1.02 4.71 7.18
CA THR A 3 -1.02 3.90 8.40
C THR A 3 0.02 2.80 8.27
N PHE A 4 0.90 2.68 9.27
CA PHE A 4 1.83 1.57 9.40
C PHE A 4 1.18 0.46 10.22
N VAL A 5 1.29 -0.77 9.73
CA VAL A 5 0.69 -1.94 10.37
C VAL A 5 1.79 -2.94 10.67
N THR A 6 1.91 -3.34 11.93
CA THR A 6 2.75 -4.45 12.36
C THR A 6 1.86 -5.59 12.81
N VAL A 7 2.03 -6.74 12.16
CA VAL A 7 1.38 -7.99 12.56
C VAL A 7 2.26 -8.67 13.60
N HIS A 8 1.67 -9.12 14.70
CA HIS A 8 2.39 -9.85 15.75
C HIS A 8 1.54 -11.00 16.29
N ASP A 9 2.22 -11.98 16.89
CA ASP A 9 1.55 -13.09 17.56
C ASP A 9 0.87 -12.59 18.85
N ALA A 10 -0.21 -13.25 19.25
CA ALA A 10 -1.04 -12.83 20.38
C ALA A 10 -0.28 -12.82 21.73
N ASP A 11 0.76 -13.64 21.84
CA ASP A 11 1.65 -13.76 22.99
C ASP A 11 2.90 -12.86 22.90
N ALA A 12 3.12 -12.19 21.77
CA ALA A 12 4.24 -11.27 21.58
C ALA A 12 3.93 -9.88 22.14
N SER A 13 4.75 -9.41 23.09
CA SER A 13 4.75 -8.02 23.56
C SER A 13 5.82 -7.22 22.84
N ILE A 14 5.41 -6.23 22.03
CA ILE A 14 6.33 -5.34 21.31
C ILE A 14 6.26 -3.96 21.94
N GLU A 15 7.33 -3.57 22.64
CA GLU A 15 7.54 -2.17 23.04
C GLU A 15 8.44 -1.49 22.01
N ALA A 16 7.91 -0.47 21.34
CA ALA A 16 8.66 0.34 20.41
C ALA A 16 8.22 1.80 20.49
N PRO A 17 9.12 2.77 20.27
CA PRO A 17 8.82 4.20 20.36
C PRO A 17 8.10 4.70 19.09
N TRP A 18 7.02 4.04 18.70
CA TRP A 18 6.26 4.34 17.49
C TRP A 18 5.19 5.40 17.76
N ASP A 19 4.79 6.11 16.71
CA ASP A 19 3.74 7.12 16.78
C ASP A 19 2.36 6.46 16.71
N GLU A 20 1.61 6.50 17.82
CA GLU A 20 0.26 5.93 17.92
C GLU A 20 -0.76 6.59 16.98
N ALA A 21 -0.47 7.79 16.45
CA ALA A 21 -1.37 8.48 15.53
C ALA A 21 -1.50 7.76 14.18
N ASN A 22 -0.43 7.09 13.73
CA ASN A 22 -0.39 6.44 12.42
C ASN A 22 0.16 5.00 12.46
N TRP A 23 0.49 4.47 13.63
CA TRP A 23 0.89 3.06 13.80
C TRP A 23 -0.24 2.22 14.37
N ARG A 24 -0.35 0.98 13.89
CA ARG A 24 -1.31 -0.01 14.37
C ARG A 24 -0.62 -1.35 14.55
N LEU A 25 -0.78 -1.93 15.74
CA LEU A 25 -0.47 -3.33 16.00
C LEU A 25 -1.73 -4.15 15.76
N VAL A 26 -1.58 -5.26 15.06
CA VAL A 26 -2.69 -6.17 14.76
C VAL A 26 -2.24 -7.61 14.99
N ILE A 27 -3.19 -8.44 15.41
CA ILE A 27 -3.01 -9.88 15.55
C ILE A 27 -3.73 -10.55 14.37
N PRO A 28 -3.18 -11.60 13.76
CA PRO A 28 -3.88 -12.37 12.75
C PRO A 28 -5.21 -12.92 13.29
N SER A 29 -6.22 -13.02 12.42
CA SER A 29 -7.50 -13.67 12.74
C SER A 29 -7.36 -15.20 12.76
N ASP A 30 -8.41 -15.88 13.23
CA ASP A 30 -8.58 -17.34 13.10
C ASP A 30 -7.44 -18.18 13.71
N ASP A 31 -6.84 -17.68 14.80
CA ASP A 31 -5.69 -18.29 15.49
C ASP A 31 -4.47 -18.52 14.56
N GLU A 32 -4.37 -17.75 13.48
CA GLU A 32 -3.25 -17.81 12.54
C GLU A 32 -1.98 -17.22 13.17
N THR A 33 -0.82 -17.80 12.84
CA THR A 33 0.47 -17.25 13.27
C THR A 33 0.95 -16.15 12.33
N THR A 34 1.78 -15.25 12.85
CA THR A 34 2.44 -14.21 12.07
C THR A 34 3.25 -14.79 10.91
N ALA A 35 3.82 -15.99 11.07
CA ALA A 35 4.56 -16.68 10.02
C ALA A 35 3.67 -17.04 8.82
N VAL A 36 2.46 -17.57 9.07
CA VAL A 36 1.51 -17.92 7.99
C VAL A 36 1.00 -16.64 7.29
N ALA A 37 0.76 -15.57 8.05
CA ALA A 37 0.41 -14.28 7.47
C ALA A 37 1.54 -13.74 6.59
N ALA A 38 2.79 -13.80 7.07
CA ALA A 38 3.96 -13.39 6.31
C ALA A 38 4.13 -14.20 5.02
N ASP A 39 3.93 -15.52 5.06
CA ASP A 39 3.99 -16.39 3.87
C ASP A 39 2.95 -16.02 2.82
N ARG A 40 1.70 -15.72 3.22
CA ARG A 40 0.65 -15.27 2.29
C ARG A 40 1.03 -13.97 1.59
N PHE A 41 1.59 -13.01 2.33
CA PHE A 41 2.08 -11.77 1.73
C PHE A 41 3.31 -12.01 0.86
N ALA A 42 4.21 -12.91 1.24
CA ALA A 42 5.40 -13.25 0.47
C ALA A 42 5.06 -13.85 -0.90
N VAL A 43 4.01 -14.67 -1.00
CA VAL A 43 3.51 -15.23 -2.27
C VAL A 43 3.17 -14.12 -3.29
N LEU A 44 2.69 -12.95 -2.82
CA LEU A 44 2.37 -11.82 -3.71
C LEU A 44 3.62 -11.24 -4.40
N SER A 45 4.83 -11.52 -3.91
CA SER A 45 6.05 -11.01 -4.51
C SER A 45 6.47 -11.70 -5.80
N GLY A 46 6.07 -12.97 -5.99
CA GLY A 46 6.53 -13.79 -7.10
C GLY A 46 8.06 -13.97 -7.19
N ARG A 47 8.81 -13.60 -6.14
CA ARG A 47 10.27 -13.74 -6.03
C ARG A 47 10.63 -14.67 -4.89
N SER A 48 11.85 -15.23 -4.90
CA SER A 48 12.41 -15.86 -3.70
C SER A 48 12.34 -14.88 -2.53
N GLN A 49 11.99 -15.38 -1.34
CA GLN A 49 11.80 -14.57 -0.13
C GLN A 49 13.08 -13.83 0.27
N GLU A 50 13.27 -12.61 -0.25
CA GLU A 50 14.23 -11.65 0.28
C GLU A 50 13.54 -10.85 1.39
N LEU A 51 13.74 -11.30 2.63
CA LEU A 51 13.32 -10.60 3.82
C LEU A 51 14.34 -9.52 4.20
N PRO A 52 13.90 -8.38 4.78
CA PRO A 52 12.51 -8.00 5.08
C PRO A 52 11.75 -7.50 3.84
N MET A 53 10.41 -7.57 3.86
CA MET A 53 9.54 -7.00 2.82
C MET A 53 8.55 -6.00 3.43
N ALA A 54 8.32 -4.88 2.75
CA ALA A 54 7.26 -3.94 3.08
C ALA A 54 6.17 -3.96 1.99
N HIS A 55 4.95 -4.28 2.39
CA HIS A 55 3.80 -4.34 1.49
C HIS A 55 3.01 -3.03 1.58
N VAL A 56 2.63 -2.49 0.42
CA VAL A 56 1.81 -1.28 0.32
C VAL A 56 0.42 -1.67 -0.15
N ILE A 57 -0.59 -1.30 0.63
CA ILE A 57 -2.01 -1.50 0.33
C ILE A 57 -2.61 -0.11 0.06
N ASP A 58 -3.26 0.07 -1.09
CA ASP A 58 -3.91 1.34 -1.43
C ASP A 58 -5.24 1.52 -0.69
N ARG A 59 -5.84 2.72 -0.82
CA ARG A 59 -7.09 3.08 -0.13
C ARG A 59 -8.31 2.22 -0.51
N ASN A 60 -8.24 1.48 -1.60
CA ASN A 60 -9.31 0.57 -2.04
C ASN A 60 -9.05 -0.86 -1.54
N GLY A 61 -8.06 -1.06 -0.67
CA GLY A 61 -7.67 -2.37 -0.15
C GLY A 61 -6.86 -3.19 -1.16
N ARG A 62 -6.44 -2.62 -2.29
CA ARG A 62 -5.66 -3.35 -3.29
C ARG A 62 -4.19 -3.33 -2.92
N HIS A 63 -3.56 -4.48 -3.00
CA HIS A 63 -2.11 -4.61 -2.87
C HIS A 63 -1.43 -3.89 -4.05
N ALA A 64 -0.76 -2.79 -3.77
CA ALA A 64 -0.29 -1.83 -4.76
C ALA A 64 1.20 -2.02 -5.08
N GLY A 65 2.01 -2.38 -4.07
CA GLY A 65 3.44 -2.54 -4.24
C GLY A 65 4.13 -3.33 -3.13
N ILE A 66 5.37 -3.72 -3.39
CA ILE A 66 6.26 -4.43 -2.47
C ILE A 66 7.64 -3.81 -2.56
N PHE A 67 8.24 -3.54 -1.41
CA PHE A 67 9.62 -3.11 -1.27
C PHE A 67 10.40 -4.25 -0.62
N HIS A 68 11.48 -4.68 -1.26
CA HIS A 68 12.29 -5.82 -0.85
C HIS A 68 13.57 -5.38 -0.13
N GLY A 69 14.01 -6.21 0.81
CA GLY A 69 15.22 -6.03 1.58
C GLY A 69 15.16 -4.84 2.55
N SER A 70 16.25 -4.61 3.26
CA SER A 70 16.47 -3.40 4.06
C SER A 70 17.02 -2.23 3.25
N ASP A 71 17.47 -2.50 2.02
CA ASP A 71 18.26 -1.56 1.21
C ASP A 71 17.40 -0.68 0.31
N PHE A 72 16.07 -0.85 0.31
CA PHE A 72 15.22 0.06 -0.44
C PHE A 72 15.33 1.48 0.12
N SER A 73 15.48 2.45 -0.78
CA SER A 73 15.54 3.85 -0.38
C SER A 73 14.21 4.30 0.21
N LYS A 74 14.25 4.88 1.42
CA LYS A 74 13.09 5.52 2.09
C LYS A 74 12.43 6.57 1.19
N THR A 75 13.21 7.23 0.33
CA THR A 75 12.71 8.20 -0.66
C THR A 75 11.80 7.53 -1.69
N ASN A 76 12.14 6.32 -2.15
CA ASN A 76 11.33 5.60 -3.14
C ASN A 76 9.97 5.22 -2.55
N LEU A 77 9.94 4.74 -1.30
CA LEU A 77 8.69 4.44 -0.60
C LEU A 77 7.83 5.69 -0.43
N THR A 78 8.44 6.80 -0.01
CA THR A 78 7.74 8.09 0.19
C THR A 78 7.12 8.60 -1.10
N LEU A 79 7.89 8.62 -2.19
CA LEU A 79 7.39 9.07 -3.50
C LEU A 79 6.28 8.17 -4.03
N TYR A 80 6.42 6.85 -3.86
CA TYR A 80 5.41 5.88 -4.28
C TYR A 80 4.08 6.08 -3.54
N ILE A 81 4.12 6.20 -2.21
CA ILE A 81 2.93 6.46 -1.40
C ILE A 81 2.30 7.82 -1.72
N ASN A 82 3.12 8.85 -1.96
CA ASN A 82 2.63 10.17 -2.37
C ASN A 82 1.89 10.09 -3.70
N GLY A 83 2.46 9.39 -4.69
CA GLY A 83 1.84 9.08 -5.95
C GLY A 83 0.49 8.38 -5.76
N LEU A 84 0.41 7.31 -4.98
CA LEU A 84 -0.86 6.62 -4.72
C LEU A 84 -1.91 7.52 -4.07
N THR A 85 -1.50 8.41 -3.16
CA THR A 85 -2.42 9.29 -2.43
C THR A 85 -2.95 10.41 -3.32
N ASN A 86 -2.10 11.00 -4.15
CA ASN A 86 -2.43 12.17 -4.98
C ASN A 86 -2.99 11.78 -6.35
N ASN A 87 -2.56 10.65 -6.92
CA ASN A 87 -3.04 10.18 -8.23
C ASN A 87 -4.50 9.67 -8.16
N ALA A 88 -5.00 9.27 -6.98
CA ALA A 88 -6.43 9.05 -6.73
C ALA A 88 -7.29 10.32 -6.94
N HIS A 89 -6.66 11.50 -6.96
CA HIS A 89 -7.30 12.80 -7.23
C HIS A 89 -6.78 13.43 -8.53
N ALA A 90 -6.10 12.67 -9.39
CA ALA A 90 -5.70 13.18 -10.69
C ALA A 90 -6.97 13.70 -11.40
N PRO A 91 -6.96 14.96 -11.89
CA PRO A 91 -8.09 15.45 -12.66
C PRO A 91 -8.36 14.44 -13.76
N LYS A 92 -9.62 14.01 -13.91
CA LYS A 92 -10.02 13.25 -15.09
C LYS A 92 -9.47 14.02 -16.29
N PRO A 93 -8.79 13.37 -17.24
CA PRO A 93 -8.42 14.06 -18.46
C PRO A 93 -9.69 14.75 -18.95
N PRO A 94 -9.62 16.04 -19.36
CA PRO A 94 -10.79 16.68 -19.94
C PRO A 94 -11.30 15.71 -20.98
N THR A 95 -12.58 15.33 -20.89
CA THR A 95 -13.25 14.66 -21.98
C THR A 95 -13.08 15.61 -23.15
N GLU A 96 -12.10 15.32 -24.02
CA GLU A 96 -11.87 16.11 -25.21
C GLU A 96 -13.21 16.09 -25.92
N LYS A 97 -13.85 17.26 -26.02
CA LYS A 97 -15.11 17.38 -26.74
C LYS A 97 -14.84 16.78 -28.10
N GLY A 98 -15.55 15.69 -28.42
CA GLY A 98 -15.35 15.02 -29.69
C GLY A 98 -15.57 16.03 -30.81
N TRP A 99 -14.85 15.90 -31.91
CA TRP A 99 -15.07 16.75 -33.10
C TRP A 99 -16.56 16.80 -33.52
N TRP A 100 -17.34 15.76 -33.18
CA TRP A 100 -18.79 15.71 -33.30
C TRP A 100 -19.53 16.70 -32.38
N GLU A 101 -19.14 16.81 -31.11
CA GLU A 101 -19.71 17.77 -30.16
C GLU A 101 -19.40 19.23 -30.58
N TRP A 102 -18.24 19.45 -31.20
CA TRP A 102 -17.90 20.74 -31.82
C TRP A 102 -18.81 21.09 -33.01
N LEU A 103 -19.15 20.11 -33.87
CA LEU A 103 -20.04 20.31 -35.00
C LEU A 103 -21.49 20.58 -34.58
N THR A 104 -21.96 19.94 -33.51
CA THR A 104 -23.35 20.08 -33.04
C THR A 104 -23.60 21.34 -32.23
N ASP A 105 -22.57 21.95 -31.61
CA ASP A 105 -22.69 23.23 -30.89
C ASP A 105 -22.93 24.43 -31.83
N TRP A 106 -22.89 24.22 -33.16
CA TRP A 106 -23.00 25.28 -34.17
C TRP A 106 -24.39 25.45 -34.81
N PHE A 107 -25.35 24.59 -34.44
CA PHE A 107 -26.75 24.60 -34.90
C PHE A 107 -27.70 24.79 -33.72
#